data_AF-A0A9E0PX87-F1
#
_entry.id   AF-A0A9E0PX87-F1
#
_cell.length_a   1.000
_cell.length_b   1.000
_cell.length_c   1.000
_cell.angle_alpha   90.00
_cell.angle_beta   90.00
_cell.angle_gamma   90.00
#
_symmetry.space_group_name_H-M   'P 1'
#
loop_
_entity.id
_entity.type
_entity.pdbx_description
1 polymer ?
#
loop_
_entity_poly.entity_id
_entity_poly.type
_entity_poly.pdbx_seq_one_letter_code
_entity_poly.pdbx_strand_id
1 'polypeptide(L)'
;MQSIQQAISESMRLIASIEAGTMSKAEITSQVSQLFSNEVSARGFMAALGTSDVVLSGEANEGLLEGLRQHQEVAYDLLVKNIIMSASAAVNHAENGQPEQQAESDHVTSRCVEIAKQLNDPSLIAKVEEVLAAIHHFEEDPKTKHDTHAIWFNFFERWGYEGRHLQAAKPHVMGLLEKLKMQ
;
A
#
# COMPACT_ATOMS: atom_id res chain seq x y z
N MET A 1 0.58 -17.37 -17.76
CA MET A 1 0.68 -16.03 -17.16
C MET A 1 -0.41 -15.95 -16.09
N GLN A 2 -0.05 -15.70 -14.84
CA GLN A 2 -1.02 -15.55 -13.75
C GLN A 2 -1.84 -14.27 -13.95
N SER A 3 -3.15 -14.31 -13.73
CA SER A 3 -3.98 -13.09 -13.72
C SER A 3 -3.95 -12.40 -12.36
N ILE A 4 -4.28 -11.11 -12.32
CA ILE A 4 -4.37 -10.38 -11.05
C ILE A 4 -5.44 -10.99 -10.13
N GLN A 5 -6.57 -11.46 -10.68
CA GLN A 5 -7.62 -12.12 -9.89
C GLN A 5 -7.14 -13.45 -9.30
N GLN A 6 -6.34 -14.21 -10.05
CA GLN A 6 -5.70 -15.43 -9.53
C GLN A 6 -4.73 -15.10 -8.40
N ALA A 7 -3.89 -14.08 -8.57
CA ALA A 7 -2.95 -13.63 -7.55
C ALA A 7 -3.64 -13.17 -6.26
N ILE A 8 -4.75 -12.42 -6.37
CA ILE A 8 -5.57 -12.02 -5.22
C ILE A 8 -6.15 -13.25 -4.52
N SER A 9 -6.72 -14.20 -5.27
CA SER A 9 -7.32 -15.40 -4.70
C SER A 9 -6.30 -16.31 -3.98
N GLU A 10 -5.10 -16.45 -4.54
CA GLU A 10 -3.99 -17.15 -3.87
C GLU A 10 -3.55 -16.42 -2.60
N SER A 11 -3.44 -15.10 -2.66
CA SER A 11 -3.06 -14.27 -1.52
C SER A 11 -4.07 -14.32 -0.38
N MET A 12 -5.37 -14.30 -0.69
CA MET A 12 -6.43 -14.47 0.31
C MET A 12 -6.37 -15.84 1.00
N ARG A 13 -6.02 -16.90 0.27
CA ARG A 13 -5.82 -18.24 0.85
C ARG A 13 -4.61 -18.28 1.80
N LEU A 14 -3.52 -17.61 1.42
CA LEU A 14 -2.37 -17.46 2.32
C LEU A 14 -2.75 -16.71 3.59
N ILE A 15 -3.39 -15.54 3.46
CA ILE A 15 -3.82 -14.72 4.60
C ILE A 15 -4.72 -15.52 5.55
N ALA A 16 -5.69 -16.28 5.02
CA ALA A 16 -6.55 -17.15 5.83
C ALA A 16 -5.77 -18.25 6.56
N SER A 17 -4.72 -18.81 5.94
CA SER A 17 -3.86 -19.82 6.57
C SER A 17 -3.00 -19.23 7.69
N ILE A 18 -2.54 -17.99 7.50
CA ILE A 18 -1.81 -17.23 8.54
C ILE A 18 -2.75 -16.96 9.73
N GLU A 19 -3.97 -16.48 9.46
CA GLU A 19 -4.98 -16.18 10.49
C GLU A 19 -5.40 -17.43 11.28
N ALA A 20 -5.51 -18.57 10.60
CA ALA A 20 -5.83 -19.85 11.24
C ALA A 20 -4.72 -20.37 12.16
N GLY A 21 -3.55 -19.71 12.21
CA GLY A 21 -2.44 -20.10 13.08
C GLY A 21 -1.78 -21.42 12.68
N THR A 22 -1.95 -21.85 11.42
CA THR A 22 -1.41 -23.13 10.92
C THR A 22 0.02 -23.04 10.43
N MET A 23 0.66 -21.86 10.56
CA MET A 23 1.97 -21.56 10.00
C MET A 23 2.87 -20.96 11.07
N SER A 24 4.13 -21.39 11.08
CA SER A 24 5.19 -20.77 11.89
C SER A 24 5.62 -19.42 11.28
N LYS A 25 6.23 -18.55 12.09
CA LYS A 25 6.84 -17.30 11.63
C LYS A 25 7.68 -17.47 10.36
N ALA A 26 8.57 -18.47 10.35
CA ALA A 26 9.48 -18.71 9.23
C ALA A 26 8.75 -19.12 7.93
N GLU A 27 7.70 -19.93 8.04
CA GLU A 27 6.85 -20.30 6.90
C GLU A 27 6.10 -19.08 6.36
N ILE A 28 5.58 -18.22 7.25
CA ILE A 28 4.90 -16.98 6.87
C ILE A 28 5.86 -16.06 6.12
N THR A 29 7.04 -15.77 6.69
CA THR A 29 8.07 -14.95 6.05
C THR A 29 8.40 -15.48 4.66
N SER A 30 8.67 -16.80 4.54
CA SER A 30 9.02 -17.43 3.28
C SER A 30 7.92 -17.32 2.22
N GLN A 31 6.67 -17.62 2.58
CA GLN A 31 5.56 -17.57 1.64
C GLN A 31 5.20 -16.14 1.23
N VAL A 32 5.25 -15.18 2.16
CA VAL A 32 5.08 -13.75 1.85
C VAL A 32 6.17 -13.30 0.88
N SER A 33 7.44 -13.57 1.16
CA SER A 33 8.55 -13.22 0.26
C SER A 33 8.40 -13.83 -1.13
N GLN A 34 7.92 -15.07 -1.23
CA GLN A 34 7.66 -15.71 -2.51
C GLN A 34 6.62 -14.97 -3.37
N LEU A 35 5.62 -14.33 -2.77
CA LEU A 35 4.64 -13.50 -3.49
C LEU A 35 5.26 -12.24 -4.10
N PHE A 36 6.45 -11.82 -3.67
CA PHE A 36 7.19 -10.70 -4.27
C PHE A 36 8.16 -11.15 -5.37
N SER A 37 8.17 -12.43 -5.76
CA SER A 37 8.98 -12.94 -6.87
C SER A 37 8.61 -12.37 -8.24
N ASN A 38 7.40 -11.83 -8.39
CA ASN A 38 6.97 -11.12 -9.59
C ASN A 38 5.93 -10.03 -9.28
N GLU A 39 5.76 -9.09 -10.21
CA GLU A 39 4.92 -7.91 -10.02
C GLU A 39 3.42 -8.24 -9.86
N VAL A 40 2.91 -9.26 -10.58
CA VAL A 40 1.48 -9.60 -10.55
C VAL A 40 1.11 -10.20 -9.20
N SER A 41 1.92 -11.13 -8.69
CA SER A 41 1.69 -11.72 -7.36
C SER A 41 1.87 -10.70 -6.25
N ALA A 42 2.87 -9.82 -6.34
CA ALA A 42 3.08 -8.77 -5.34
C ALA A 42 1.87 -7.83 -5.26
N ARG A 43 1.38 -7.36 -6.41
CA ARG A 43 0.17 -6.53 -6.49
C ARG A 43 -1.06 -7.24 -5.96
N GLY A 44 -1.23 -8.52 -6.30
CA GLY A 44 -2.35 -9.33 -5.80
C GLY A 44 -2.32 -9.48 -4.29
N PHE A 45 -1.13 -9.69 -3.72
CA PHE A 45 -0.94 -9.79 -2.28
C PHE A 45 -1.25 -8.48 -1.57
N MET A 46 -0.73 -7.36 -2.06
CA MET A 46 -0.98 -6.05 -1.44
C MET A 46 -2.44 -5.62 -1.54
N ALA A 47 -3.13 -6.00 -2.62
CA ALA A 47 -4.57 -5.80 -2.75
C ALA A 47 -5.34 -6.66 -1.73
N ALA A 48 -5.04 -7.96 -1.64
CA ALA A 48 -5.70 -8.87 -0.70
C ALA A 48 -5.47 -8.48 0.76
N LEU A 49 -4.24 -8.10 1.11
CA LEU A 49 -3.88 -7.67 2.46
C LEU A 49 -4.52 -6.34 2.83
N GLY A 50 -4.62 -5.41 1.88
CA GLY A 50 -5.26 -4.10 2.07
C GLY A 50 -6.77 -4.19 2.25
N THR A 51 -7.43 -5.15 1.60
CA THR A 51 -8.90 -5.33 1.71
C THR A 51 -9.31 -6.28 2.83
N SER A 52 -8.40 -7.09 3.37
CA SER A 52 -8.71 -8.04 4.44
C SER A 52 -8.92 -7.36 5.80
N ASP A 53 -9.85 -7.91 6.60
CA ASP A 53 -10.10 -7.52 8.00
C ASP A 53 -9.18 -8.26 9.01
N VAL A 54 -8.19 -9.00 8.51
CA VAL A 54 -7.34 -9.87 9.34
C VAL A 54 -6.58 -9.08 10.40
N VAL A 55 -6.61 -9.52 11.65
CA VAL A 55 -5.82 -8.91 12.73
C VAL A 55 -4.77 -9.91 13.19
N LEU A 56 -3.55 -9.74 12.70
CA LEU A 56 -2.41 -10.59 13.06
C LEU A 56 -1.69 -10.03 14.29
N SER A 57 -1.18 -10.94 15.12
CA SER A 57 -0.38 -10.58 16.30
C SER A 57 0.74 -11.60 16.54
N GLY A 58 1.71 -11.25 17.40
CA GLY A 58 2.83 -12.11 17.75
C GLY A 58 3.63 -12.57 16.53
N GLU A 59 4.01 -13.85 16.52
CA GLU A 59 4.81 -14.46 15.46
C GLU A 59 4.20 -14.35 14.06
N ALA A 60 2.86 -14.38 13.96
CA ALA A 60 2.19 -14.26 12.67
C ALA A 60 2.38 -12.87 12.05
N ASN A 61 2.24 -11.82 12.87
CA ASN A 61 2.47 -10.46 12.43
C ASN A 61 3.95 -10.20 12.13
N GLU A 62 4.85 -10.70 12.98
CA GLU A 62 6.29 -10.58 12.75
C GLU A 62 6.73 -11.24 11.44
N GLY A 63 6.22 -12.43 11.13
CA GLY A 63 6.53 -13.13 9.88
C GLY A 63 6.04 -12.38 8.65
N LEU A 64 4.82 -11.82 8.71
CA LEU A 64 4.28 -10.96 7.65
C LEU A 64 5.18 -9.75 7.42
N LEU A 65 5.52 -9.01 8.48
CA LEU A 65 6.32 -7.80 8.39
C LEU A 65 7.74 -8.10 7.91
N GLU A 66 8.36 -9.19 8.37
CA GLU A 66 9.69 -9.61 7.91
C GLU A 66 9.70 -9.97 6.42
N GLY A 67 8.68 -10.67 5.93
CA GLY A 67 8.54 -10.97 4.50
C GLY A 67 8.43 -9.70 3.64
N LEU A 68 7.68 -8.69 4.12
CA LEU A 68 7.60 -7.39 3.46
C LEU A 68 8.95 -6.65 3.47
N ARG A 69 9.67 -6.65 4.60
CA ARG A 69 10.99 -5.99 4.72
C ARG A 69 12.03 -6.57 3.78
N GLN A 70 12.00 -7.88 3.52
CA GLN A 70 12.90 -8.53 2.55
C GLN A 70 12.73 -8.00 1.12
N HIS A 71 11.58 -7.38 0.83
CA HIS A 71 11.23 -6.81 -0.48
C HIS A 71 10.89 -5.32 -0.38
N GLN A 72 11.55 -4.59 0.53
CA GLN A 72 11.27 -3.19 0.88
C GLN A 72 11.00 -2.27 -0.32
N GLU A 73 11.79 -2.36 -1.40
CA GLU A 73 11.63 -1.48 -2.56
C GLU A 73 10.25 -1.64 -3.22
N VAL A 74 9.82 -2.88 -3.48
CA VAL A 74 8.54 -3.18 -4.13
C VAL A 74 7.39 -3.08 -3.13
N ALA A 75 7.57 -3.62 -1.93
CA ALA A 75 6.53 -3.63 -0.90
C ALA A 75 6.14 -2.22 -0.47
N TYR A 76 7.11 -1.33 -0.24
CA TYR A 76 6.84 0.01 0.28
C TYR A 76 6.24 0.90 -0.81
N ASP A 77 6.71 0.76 -2.05
CA ASP A 77 6.08 1.38 -3.21
C ASP A 77 4.60 0.99 -3.32
N LEU A 78 4.28 -0.31 -3.23
CA LEU A 78 2.90 -0.79 -3.32
C LEU A 78 2.04 -0.35 -2.13
N LEU A 79 2.59 -0.31 -0.91
CA LEU A 79 1.87 0.23 0.25
C LEU A 79 1.46 1.68 0.02
N VAL A 80 2.42 2.53 -0.34
CA VAL A 80 2.14 3.96 -0.51
C VAL A 80 1.23 4.22 -1.71
N LYS A 81 1.40 3.47 -2.81
CA LYS A 81 0.47 3.50 -3.95
C LYS A 81 -0.94 3.11 -3.54
N ASN A 82 -1.11 2.07 -2.73
CA ASN A 82 -2.43 1.67 -2.24
C ASN A 82 -3.08 2.72 -1.34
N ILE A 83 -2.31 3.40 -0.47
CA ILE A 83 -2.81 4.53 0.34
C ILE A 83 -3.34 5.64 -0.59
N ILE A 84 -2.56 6.03 -1.60
CA ILE A 84 -2.96 7.10 -2.54
C ILE A 84 -4.18 6.68 -3.35
N MET A 85 -4.15 5.46 -3.90
CA MET A 85 -5.23 4.92 -4.74
C MET A 85 -6.55 4.87 -3.99
N SER A 86 -6.55 4.30 -2.78
CA SER A 86 -7.76 4.12 -1.99
C SER A 86 -8.31 5.44 -1.46
N ALA A 87 -7.46 6.35 -0.97
CA ALA A 87 -7.90 7.69 -0.58
C ALA A 87 -8.49 8.48 -1.76
N SER A 88 -7.89 8.33 -2.96
CA SER A 88 -8.42 8.95 -4.18
C SER A 88 -9.74 8.33 -4.64
N ALA A 89 -9.88 7.00 -4.49
CA ALA A 89 -11.12 6.29 -4.82
C ALA A 89 -12.27 6.68 -3.89
N ALA A 90 -12.01 6.89 -2.60
CA ALA A 90 -12.99 7.34 -1.63
C ALA A 90 -13.65 8.67 -2.06
N VAL A 91 -12.87 9.62 -2.60
CA VAL A 91 -13.40 10.88 -3.16
C VAL A 91 -14.35 10.62 -4.31
N ASN A 92 -13.93 9.79 -5.28
CA ASN A 92 -14.77 9.48 -6.44
C ASN A 92 -16.06 8.76 -6.03
N HIS A 93 -16.01 7.85 -5.06
CA HIS A 93 -17.20 7.18 -4.56
C HIS A 93 -18.14 8.15 -3.82
N ALA A 94 -17.59 9.06 -3.00
CA ALA A 94 -18.36 10.09 -2.33
C ALA A 94 -19.11 11.00 -3.34
N GLU A 95 -18.40 11.48 -4.37
CA GLU A 95 -18.97 12.33 -5.42
C GLU A 95 -20.07 11.64 -6.23
N ASN A 96 -19.98 10.31 -6.38
CA ASN A 96 -20.96 9.50 -7.09
C ASN A 96 -22.08 8.93 -6.21
N GLY A 97 -22.14 9.31 -4.92
CA GLY A 97 -23.18 8.84 -4.00
C GLY A 97 -23.07 7.34 -3.68
N GLN A 98 -21.84 6.84 -3.56
CA GLN A 98 -21.50 5.43 -3.33
C GLN A 98 -20.89 5.22 -1.93
N PRO A 99 -21.68 5.37 -0.84
CA PRO A 99 -21.16 5.38 0.53
C PRO A 99 -20.52 4.05 0.95
N GLU A 100 -21.01 2.91 0.44
CA GLU A 100 -20.43 1.59 0.74
C GLU A 100 -19.03 1.46 0.12
N GLN A 101 -18.87 1.81 -1.15
CA GLN A 101 -17.57 1.76 -1.83
C GLN A 101 -16.58 2.80 -1.29
N GLN A 102 -17.09 3.95 -0.83
CA GLN A 102 -16.30 4.92 -0.09
C GLN A 102 -15.75 4.30 1.20
N ALA A 103 -16.61 3.67 2.02
CA ALA A 103 -16.18 3.03 3.27
C ALA A 103 -15.15 1.91 3.04
N GLU A 104 -15.31 1.10 1.98
CA GLU A 104 -14.33 0.10 1.57
C GLU A 104 -12.97 0.74 1.23
N SER A 105 -12.98 1.88 0.53
CA SER A 105 -11.77 2.62 0.18
C SER A 105 -11.09 3.23 1.41
N ASP A 106 -11.88 3.77 2.35
CA ASP A 106 -11.38 4.31 3.63
C ASP A 106 -10.76 3.19 4.50
N HIS A 107 -11.36 2.00 4.47
CA HIS A 107 -10.84 0.81 5.13
C HIS A 107 -9.45 0.43 4.57
N VAL A 108 -9.34 0.30 3.24
CA VAL A 108 -8.05 -0.02 2.59
C VAL A 108 -6.98 1.02 2.92
N THR A 109 -7.34 2.32 2.88
CA THR A 109 -6.43 3.41 3.22
C THR A 109 -5.89 3.23 4.64
N SER A 110 -6.79 3.05 5.60
CA SER A 110 -6.46 2.89 7.02
C SER A 110 -5.60 1.65 7.25
N ARG A 111 -5.95 0.54 6.60
CA ARG A 111 -5.24 -0.73 6.71
C ARG A 111 -3.81 -0.63 6.22
N CYS A 112 -3.59 -0.06 5.03
CA CYS A 112 -2.24 0.15 4.49
C CYS A 112 -1.42 1.08 5.37
N VAL A 113 -2.02 2.14 5.94
CA VAL A 113 -1.37 3.03 6.89
C VAL A 113 -0.93 2.30 8.16
N GLU A 114 -1.76 1.42 8.73
CA GLU A 114 -1.39 0.65 9.92
C GLU A 114 -0.27 -0.35 9.65
N ILE A 115 -0.29 -1.05 8.51
CA ILE A 115 0.80 -1.95 8.12
C ILE A 115 2.10 -1.16 7.95
N ALA A 116 2.04 -0.02 7.26
CA ALA A 116 3.19 0.85 7.05
C ALA A 116 3.81 1.33 8.37
N LYS A 117 3.01 1.70 9.37
CA LYS A 117 3.52 2.05 10.70
C LYS A 117 4.22 0.90 11.40
N GLN A 118 3.66 -0.30 11.31
CA GLN A 118 4.22 -1.48 11.99
C GLN A 118 5.55 -1.94 11.37
N LEU A 119 5.77 -1.65 10.08
CA LEU A 119 7.07 -1.90 9.45
C LEU A 119 8.19 -1.11 10.13
N ASN A 120 7.91 0.12 10.57
CA ASN A 120 8.84 1.03 11.25
C ASN A 120 10.27 0.95 10.67
N ASP A 121 10.39 1.26 9.38
CA ASP A 121 11.61 1.08 8.61
C ASP A 121 12.12 2.43 8.07
N PRO A 122 13.41 2.79 8.25
CA PRO A 122 13.97 4.02 7.70
C PRO A 122 13.81 4.17 6.18
N SER A 123 13.82 3.08 5.41
CA SER A 123 13.64 3.17 3.96
C SER A 123 12.20 3.51 3.58
N LEU A 124 11.22 3.16 4.42
CA LEU A 124 9.84 3.59 4.27
C LEU A 124 9.69 5.10 4.57
N ILE A 125 10.42 5.64 5.55
CA ILE A 125 10.43 7.09 5.81
C ILE A 125 10.90 7.84 4.56
N ALA A 126 12.05 7.45 4.01
CA ALA A 126 12.59 8.07 2.79
C ALA A 126 11.61 7.97 1.60
N LYS A 127 10.94 6.83 1.46
CA LYS A 127 9.91 6.60 0.44
C LYS A 127 8.71 7.54 0.61
N VAL A 128 8.22 7.70 1.84
CA VAL A 128 7.10 8.59 2.15
C VAL A 128 7.48 10.06 1.92
N GLU A 129 8.71 10.46 2.25
CA GLU A 129 9.23 11.81 1.95
C GLU A 129 9.32 12.05 0.44
N GLU A 130 9.84 11.08 -0.32
CA GLU A 130 9.91 11.12 -1.78
C GLU A 130 8.52 11.34 -2.40
N VAL A 131 7.52 10.60 -1.91
CA VAL A 131 6.13 10.69 -2.38
C VAL A 131 5.52 12.05 -2.05
N LEU A 132 5.75 12.59 -0.85
CA LEU A 132 5.21 13.89 -0.47
C LEU A 132 5.81 15.02 -1.31
N ALA A 133 7.11 14.95 -1.60
CA ALA A 133 7.76 15.88 -2.53
C ALA A 133 7.17 15.74 -3.93
N ALA A 134 6.95 14.51 -4.42
CA ALA A 134 6.33 14.28 -5.72
C ALA A 134 4.89 14.81 -5.78
N ILE A 135 4.06 14.60 -4.74
CA ILE A 135 2.71 15.17 -4.64
C ILE A 135 2.78 16.70 -4.72
N HIS A 136 3.65 17.32 -3.94
CA HIS A 136 3.79 18.77 -3.91
C HIS A 136 4.16 19.33 -5.29
N HIS A 137 5.17 18.77 -5.95
CA HIS A 137 5.58 19.23 -7.28
C HIS A 137 4.53 18.96 -8.35
N PHE A 138 3.81 17.83 -8.26
CA PHE A 138 2.73 17.52 -9.20
C PHE A 138 1.54 18.47 -9.03
N GLU A 139 1.24 18.92 -7.81
CA GLU A 139 0.21 19.95 -7.56
C GLU A 139 0.58 21.32 -8.15
N GLU A 140 1.88 21.68 -8.16
CA GLU A 140 2.36 22.95 -8.70
C GLU A 140 2.39 22.96 -10.24
N ASP A 141 2.95 21.91 -10.84
CA ASP A 141 3.02 21.76 -12.29
C ASP A 141 2.95 20.29 -12.74
N PRO A 142 1.72 19.77 -12.99
CA PRO A 142 1.51 18.40 -13.44
C PRO A 142 2.16 18.08 -14.80
N LYS A 143 2.52 19.08 -15.60
CA LYS A 143 3.01 18.90 -16.99
C LYS A 143 4.52 18.94 -17.09
N THR A 144 5.21 19.32 -16.02
CA THR A 144 6.67 19.36 -16.00
C THR A 144 7.25 17.95 -15.89
N LYS A 145 8.23 17.65 -16.74
CA LYS A 145 9.03 16.42 -16.60
C LYS A 145 9.90 16.52 -15.35
N HIS A 146 9.71 15.60 -14.42
CA HIS A 146 10.43 15.59 -13.16
C HIS A 146 11.32 14.35 -13.03
N ASP A 147 12.58 14.45 -13.45
CA ASP A 147 13.50 13.30 -13.47
C ASP A 147 13.68 12.66 -12.07
N THR A 148 13.72 13.47 -11.02
CA THR A 148 13.86 13.01 -9.62
C THR A 148 12.62 12.28 -9.08
N HIS A 149 11.44 12.54 -9.62
CA HIS A 149 10.16 11.99 -9.12
C HIS A 149 9.39 11.24 -10.21
N ALA A 150 10.08 10.83 -11.28
CA ALA A 150 9.47 10.31 -12.50
C ALA A 150 8.57 9.11 -12.25
N ILE A 151 8.93 8.22 -11.31
CA ILE A 151 8.11 7.05 -10.95
C ILE A 151 6.74 7.48 -10.42
N TRP A 152 6.70 8.49 -9.56
CA TRP A 152 5.46 9.01 -8.95
C TRP A 152 4.65 9.85 -9.93
N PHE A 153 5.29 10.70 -10.73
CA PHE A 153 4.62 11.45 -11.79
C PHE A 153 3.97 10.51 -12.81
N ASN A 154 4.71 9.53 -13.32
CA ASN A 154 4.18 8.52 -14.23
C ASN A 154 3.01 7.75 -13.60
N PHE A 155 3.07 7.47 -12.30
CA PHE A 155 1.99 6.83 -11.58
C PHE A 155 0.75 7.74 -11.51
N PHE A 156 0.90 9.01 -11.11
CA PHE A 156 -0.21 9.97 -11.04
C PHE A 156 -0.87 10.19 -12.41
N GLU A 157 -0.06 10.36 -13.46
CA GLU A 157 -0.55 10.51 -14.85
C GLU A 157 -1.27 9.25 -15.33
N ARG A 158 -0.69 8.07 -15.10
CA ARG A 158 -1.29 6.79 -15.52
C ARG A 158 -2.68 6.57 -14.93
N TRP A 159 -2.91 7.05 -13.71
CA TRP A 159 -4.21 6.93 -13.03
C TRP A 159 -5.10 8.16 -13.18
N GLY A 160 -4.66 9.19 -13.92
CA GLY A 160 -5.43 10.40 -14.16
C GLY A 160 -5.67 11.22 -12.89
N TYR A 161 -4.74 11.20 -11.93
CA TYR A 161 -4.90 11.94 -10.70
C TYR A 161 -4.77 13.45 -10.93
N GLU A 162 -5.86 14.14 -10.66
CA GLU A 162 -5.92 15.60 -10.50
C GLU A 162 -5.67 16.03 -9.05
N GLY A 163 -5.51 17.34 -8.83
CA GLY A 163 -5.22 17.92 -7.50
C GLY A 163 -6.14 17.45 -6.37
N ARG A 164 -7.45 17.28 -6.63
CA ARG A 164 -8.39 16.78 -5.59
C ARG A 164 -8.05 15.38 -5.07
N HIS A 165 -7.56 14.49 -5.93
CA HIS A 165 -7.21 13.12 -5.56
C HIS A 165 -5.98 13.11 -4.64
N LEU A 166 -4.95 13.86 -5.03
CA LEU A 166 -3.73 13.96 -4.24
C LEU A 166 -3.95 14.73 -2.93
N GLN A 167 -4.82 15.75 -2.93
CA GLN A 167 -5.23 16.46 -1.71
C GLN A 167 -5.93 15.53 -0.70
N ALA A 168 -6.70 14.53 -1.16
CA ALA A 168 -7.29 13.54 -0.28
C ALA A 168 -6.26 12.54 0.25
N ALA A 169 -5.29 12.12 -0.57
CA ALA A 169 -4.24 11.19 -0.14
C ALA A 169 -3.20 11.83 0.80
N LYS A 170 -2.85 13.10 0.57
CA LYS A 170 -1.73 13.80 1.22
C LYS A 170 -1.81 13.79 2.76
N PRO A 171 -2.96 14.02 3.43
CA PRO A 171 -3.07 13.90 4.88
C PRO A 171 -2.73 12.50 5.42
N HIS A 172 -3.10 11.43 4.72
CA HIS A 172 -2.78 10.07 5.13
C HIS A 172 -1.27 9.78 5.03
N VAL A 173 -0.64 10.24 3.94
CA VAL A 173 0.80 10.09 3.72
C VAL A 173 1.60 10.94 4.71
N MET A 174 1.20 12.20 4.95
CA MET A 174 1.81 13.07 5.95
C MET A 174 1.66 12.51 7.37
N GLY A 175 0.46 12.08 7.75
CA GLY A 175 0.22 11.50 9.07
C GLY A 175 0.95 10.17 9.29
N LEU A 176 1.22 9.41 8.22
CA LEU A 176 2.12 8.26 8.28
C LEU A 176 3.56 8.71 8.57
N LEU A 177 4.08 9.72 7.86
CA LEU A 177 5.44 10.22 8.05
C LEU A 177 5.69 10.70 9.49
N GLU A 178 4.77 11.48 10.03
CA GLU A 178 4.84 11.99 11.41
C GLU A 178 4.96 10.84 12.41
N LYS A 179 4.12 9.81 12.25
CA LYS A 179 4.12 8.64 13.14
C LYS A 179 5.39 7.82 13.01
N LEU A 180 5.93 7.64 11.81
CA LEU A 180 7.19 6.93 11.60
C LEU A 180 8.39 7.69 12.20
N LYS A 181 8.36 9.02 12.22
CA LYS A 181 9.44 9.84 12.83
C LYS A 181 9.38 9.95 14.35
N MET A 182 8.26 9.57 14.97
CA MET A 182 8.05 9.63 16.42
C MET A 182 8.40 8.32 17.15
N GLN A 183 8.70 7.26 16.42
CA GLN A 183 9.07 5.93 16.96
C GLN A 183 10.58 5.80 17.11
#